data_AF-A0A0J6SGM1-F1
#
_entry.id   AF-A0A0J6SGM1-F1
#
_cell.length_a   1.000
_cell.length_b   1.000
_cell.length_c   1.000
_cell.angle_alpha   90.00
_cell.angle_beta   90.00
_cell.angle_gamma   90.00
#
_symmetry.space_group_name_H-M   'P 1'
#
loop_
_entity.id
_entity.type
_entity.pdbx_description
1 polymer ?
#
loop_
_entity_poly.entity_id
_entity_poly.type
_entity_poly.pdbx_seq_one_letter_code
_entity_poly.pdbx_strand_id
1 'polypeptide(L)'
;MPCCEAAQAAQPFEAAQPAQMALAGLRGLHLPPDPGLVRPEILAAIAGGLALAALAAWLLPSLRARPVRRAALAELAAARALPAPERRVALARLSLRLARSLGVEGPAGLDACLRTDFFGRGPGRMLTENLYAPGPAPDLAAAEAGLARLVARLRA
;
A
#
# COMPACT_ATOMS: atom_id res chain seq x y z
N MET A 1 84.96 -14.58 9.11
CA MET A 1 85.56 -14.48 7.76
C MET A 1 85.13 -15.70 6.97
N PRO A 2 84.57 -15.64 5.74
CA PRO A 2 83.65 -14.69 5.07
C PRO A 2 82.37 -15.46 4.57
N CYS A 3 81.17 -14.87 4.51
CA CYS A 3 80.49 -14.17 3.40
C CYS A 3 79.87 -15.04 2.27
N CYS A 4 78.72 -14.55 1.77
CA CYS A 4 77.89 -14.94 0.61
C CYS A 4 76.71 -15.88 0.97
N GLU A 5 75.43 -15.50 0.98
CA GLU A 5 74.66 -14.44 0.30
C GLU A 5 74.99 -14.29 -1.19
N ALA A 6 74.27 -15.04 -2.02
CA ALA A 6 73.91 -14.60 -3.38
C ALA A 6 72.84 -15.53 -3.97
N ALA A 7 71.68 -14.93 -4.27
CA ALA A 7 70.89 -15.09 -5.48
C ALA A 7 70.61 -16.54 -5.95
N GLN A 8 69.39 -17.07 -5.83
CA GLN A 8 68.19 -16.60 -6.54
C GLN A 8 68.39 -16.48 -8.06
N ALA A 9 67.46 -17.10 -8.79
CA ALA A 9 67.26 -17.09 -10.25
C ALA A 9 67.99 -18.19 -11.05
N ALA A 10 67.34 -19.36 -11.15
CA ALA A 10 67.33 -20.16 -12.37
C ALA A 10 66.29 -21.29 -12.26
N GLN A 11 65.00 -20.93 -12.36
CA GLN A 11 63.98 -21.89 -12.78
C GLN A 11 63.13 -21.26 -13.89
N PRO A 12 62.71 -22.05 -14.89
CA PRO A 12 62.54 -21.61 -16.27
C PRO A 12 61.25 -20.83 -16.46
N PHE A 13 61.38 -19.58 -16.92
CA PHE A 13 60.29 -18.67 -17.26
C PHE A 13 59.77 -18.92 -18.69
N GLU A 14 59.91 -20.12 -19.26
CA GLU A 14 59.59 -20.40 -20.68
C GLU A 14 58.13 -20.86 -20.92
N ALA A 15 57.41 -21.31 -19.89
CA ALA A 15 56.02 -21.77 -20.05
C ALA A 15 54.96 -20.66 -19.87
N ALA A 16 55.32 -19.50 -19.31
CA ALA A 16 54.38 -18.40 -19.04
C ALA A 16 54.13 -17.50 -20.27
N GLN A 17 55.05 -17.50 -21.24
CA GLN A 17 55.00 -16.64 -22.42
C GLN A 17 53.87 -16.94 -23.41
N PRO A 18 53.53 -18.20 -23.74
CA PRO A 18 52.42 -18.46 -24.67
C PRO A 18 51.06 -18.11 -24.05
N ALA A 19 50.89 -18.35 -22.74
CA ALA A 19 49.68 -17.98 -22.01
C ALA A 19 49.53 -16.45 -21.92
N GLN A 20 50.62 -15.71 -21.69
CA GLN A 20 50.62 -14.25 -21.68
C GLN A 20 50.32 -13.64 -23.06
N MET A 21 50.83 -14.23 -24.16
CA MET A 21 50.48 -13.78 -25.51
C MET A 21 49.01 -14.10 -25.87
N ALA A 22 48.49 -15.25 -25.46
CA ALA A 22 47.08 -15.61 -25.65
C ALA A 22 46.14 -14.68 -24.84
N LEU A 23 46.50 -14.37 -23.59
CA LEU A 23 45.78 -13.40 -22.76
C LEU A 23 45.91 -11.96 -23.29
N ALA A 24 47.06 -11.60 -23.88
CA ALA A 24 47.26 -10.30 -24.51
C ALA A 24 46.38 -10.14 -25.77
N GLY A 25 46.18 -11.22 -26.55
CA GLY A 25 45.24 -11.24 -27.67
C GLY A 25 43.78 -11.08 -27.23
N LEU A 26 43.42 -11.61 -26.05
CA LEU A 26 42.08 -11.46 -25.47
C LEU A 26 41.84 -10.09 -24.81
N ARG A 27 42.89 -9.35 -24.43
CA ARG A 27 42.75 -7.95 -23.95
C ARG A 27 42.27 -7.00 -25.04
N GLY A 28 42.52 -7.30 -26.32
CA GLY A 28 41.98 -6.54 -27.45
C GLY A 28 40.49 -6.79 -27.74
N LEU A 29 39.91 -7.83 -27.14
CA LEU A 29 38.47 -8.14 -27.18
C LEU A 29 37.69 -7.48 -26.04
N HIS A 30 38.36 -6.69 -25.20
CA HIS A 30 37.67 -5.81 -24.29
C HIS A 30 37.08 -4.66 -25.12
N LEU A 31 35.85 -4.84 -25.62
CA LEU A 31 35.05 -3.70 -26.04
C LEU A 31 35.10 -2.68 -24.88
N PRO A 32 35.53 -1.44 -25.11
CA PRO A 32 35.38 -0.41 -24.09
C PRO A 32 33.90 -0.41 -23.70
N PRO A 33 33.56 -0.39 -22.39
CA PRO A 33 32.18 -0.25 -22.00
C PRO A 33 31.68 1.03 -22.67
N ASP A 34 30.70 0.90 -23.57
CA ASP A 34 30.15 2.04 -24.30
C ASP A 34 29.79 3.12 -23.27
N PRO A 35 30.46 4.29 -23.26
CA PRO A 35 30.17 5.35 -22.31
C PRO A 35 28.86 6.08 -22.65
N GLY A 36 28.02 5.49 -23.50
CA GLY A 36 26.66 5.90 -23.80
C GLY A 36 25.71 5.62 -22.64
N LEU A 37 25.94 6.36 -21.55
CA LEU A 37 24.91 6.99 -20.71
C LEU A 37 23.50 6.52 -21.05
N VAL A 38 22.95 5.67 -20.19
CA VAL A 38 21.52 5.32 -20.07
C VAL A 38 20.71 5.80 -21.26
N ARG A 39 20.53 4.94 -22.29
CA ARG A 39 19.75 5.26 -23.49
C ARG A 39 18.48 6.02 -23.06
N PRO A 40 18.22 7.22 -23.61
CA PRO A 40 17.08 8.04 -23.20
C PRO A 40 15.76 7.27 -23.34
N GLU A 41 15.71 6.30 -24.25
CA GLU A 41 14.61 5.34 -24.40
C GLU A 41 14.37 4.48 -23.16
N ILE A 42 15.43 4.00 -22.50
CA ILE A 42 15.34 3.21 -21.27
C ILE A 42 14.85 4.09 -20.11
N LEU A 43 15.40 5.31 -20.00
CA LEU A 43 14.95 6.29 -19.02
C LEU A 43 13.48 6.68 -19.23
N ALA A 44 13.07 6.89 -20.47
CA ALA A 44 11.68 7.19 -20.84
C ALA A 44 10.75 6.02 -20.53
N ALA A 45 11.17 4.77 -20.79
CA ALA A 45 10.42 3.58 -20.44
C ALA A 45 10.24 3.43 -18.93
N ILE A 46 11.30 3.68 -18.14
CA ILE A 46 11.24 3.66 -16.68
C ILE A 46 10.32 4.76 -16.16
N ALA A 47 10.50 5.99 -16.64
CA ALA A 47 9.67 7.12 -16.24
C ALA A 47 8.19 6.91 -16.61
N GLY A 48 7.92 6.37 -17.79
CA GLY A 48 6.57 6.01 -18.24
C GLY A 48 5.95 4.92 -17.38
N GLY A 49 6.71 3.87 -17.06
CA GLY A 49 6.28 2.81 -16.13
C GLY A 49 5.97 3.36 -14.74
N LEU A 50 6.82 4.24 -14.22
CA LEU A 50 6.63 4.87 -12.92
C LEU A 50 5.40 5.80 -12.91
N ALA A 51 5.21 6.57 -13.98
CA ALA A 51 4.05 7.44 -14.14
C ALA A 51 2.75 6.65 -14.22
N LEU A 52 2.72 5.55 -14.99
CA LEU A 52 1.57 4.65 -15.04
C LEU A 52 1.31 3.97 -13.71
N ALA A 53 2.36 3.52 -13.01
CA ALA A 53 2.23 2.93 -11.68
C ALA A 53 1.69 3.94 -10.66
N ALA A 54 2.16 5.19 -10.70
CA ALA A 54 1.67 6.27 -9.86
C ALA A 54 0.20 6.61 -10.18
N LEU A 55 -0.15 6.67 -11.47
CA LEU A 55 -1.52 6.90 -11.92
C LEU A 55 -2.44 5.76 -11.45
N ALA A 56 -2.01 4.51 -11.60
CA ALA A 56 -2.75 3.36 -11.12
C ALA A 56 -2.90 3.38 -9.59
N ALA A 57 -1.84 3.66 -8.84
CA ALA A 57 -1.88 3.78 -7.38
C ALA A 57 -2.80 4.91 -6.91
N TRP A 58 -2.93 5.98 -7.69
CA TRP A 58 -3.84 7.09 -7.40
C TRP A 58 -5.30 6.79 -7.78
N LEU A 59 -5.55 6.12 -8.90
CA LEU A 59 -6.90 5.79 -9.35
C LEU A 59 -7.51 4.56 -8.66
N LEU A 60 -6.74 3.53 -8.32
CA LEU A 60 -7.25 2.30 -7.69
C LEU A 60 -8.09 2.56 -6.41
N PRO A 61 -7.66 3.43 -5.47
CA PRO A 61 -8.44 3.76 -4.29
C PRO A 61 -9.79 4.39 -4.65
N SER A 62 -9.79 5.32 -5.62
CA SER A 62 -11.00 6.03 -6.05
C SER A 62 -12.03 5.12 -6.74
N LEU A 63 -11.54 4.13 -7.49
CA LEU A 63 -12.39 3.16 -8.19
C LEU A 63 -12.96 2.12 -7.23
N ARG A 64 -12.21 1.73 -6.19
CA ARG A 64 -12.69 0.81 -5.14
C ARG A 64 -13.67 1.48 -4.17
N ALA A 65 -13.57 2.79 -3.95
CA ALA A 65 -14.49 3.54 -3.10
C ALA A 65 -15.92 3.69 -3.68
N ARG A 66 -16.05 3.71 -5.02
CA ARG A 66 -17.35 3.86 -5.72
C ARG A 66 -18.37 2.74 -5.45
N PRO A 67 -18.03 1.44 -5.59
CA PRO A 67 -18.97 0.37 -5.27
C PRO A 67 -19.30 0.32 -3.77
N VAL A 68 -18.33 0.61 -2.90
CA VAL A 68 -18.55 0.67 -1.44
C VAL A 68 -19.56 1.76 -1.07
N ARG A 69 -19.48 2.94 -1.68
CA ARG A 69 -20.45 4.02 -1.47
C ARG A 69 -21.86 3.64 -1.92
N ARG A 70 -22.02 3.03 -3.10
CA ARG A 70 -23.34 2.61 -3.60
C ARG A 70 -23.94 1.48 -2.75
N ALA A 71 -23.14 0.50 -2.37
CA ALA A 71 -23.56 -0.58 -1.48
C ALA A 71 -23.95 -0.04 -0.10
N ALA A 72 -23.15 0.86 0.49
CA ALA A 72 -23.45 1.47 1.78
C ALA A 72 -24.74 2.31 1.76
N LEU A 73 -25.01 3.05 0.67
CA LEU A 73 -26.26 3.79 0.52
C LEU A 73 -27.48 2.87 0.34
N ALA A 74 -27.34 1.79 -0.43
CA ALA A 74 -28.39 0.79 -0.59
C ALA A 74 -28.70 0.06 0.73
N GLU A 75 -27.67 -0.31 1.49
CA GLU A 75 -27.82 -0.93 2.80
C GLU A 75 -28.40 0.05 3.84
N LEU A 76 -28.05 1.34 3.79
CA LEU A 76 -28.67 2.36 4.62
C LEU A 76 -30.17 2.50 4.31
N ALA A 77 -30.53 2.55 3.02
CA ALA A 77 -31.93 2.61 2.60
C ALA A 77 -32.72 1.36 3.03
N ALA A 78 -32.11 0.17 2.92
CA ALA A 78 -32.69 -1.06 3.41
C ALA A 78 -32.89 -1.02 4.94
N ALA A 79 -31.89 -0.58 5.71
CA ALA A 79 -31.99 -0.47 7.16
C ALA A 79 -33.11 0.48 7.62
N ARG A 80 -33.36 1.57 6.90
CA ARG A 80 -34.46 2.52 7.19
C ARG A 80 -35.84 1.90 7.07
N ALA A 81 -36.01 0.89 6.22
CA ALA A 81 -37.28 0.19 6.04
C ALA A 81 -37.61 -0.77 7.20
N LEU A 82 -36.64 -1.10 8.07
CA LEU A 82 -36.82 -2.06 9.16
C LEU A 82 -37.39 -1.41 10.44
N PRO A 83 -38.08 -2.18 11.29
CA PRO A 83 -38.54 -1.74 12.60
C PRO A 83 -37.37 -1.37 13.53
N ALA A 84 -37.61 -0.48 14.50
CA ALA A 84 -36.59 0.15 15.35
C ALA A 84 -35.57 -0.79 16.06
N PRO A 85 -35.92 -2.01 16.53
CA PRO A 85 -34.92 -2.91 17.11
C PRO A 85 -33.99 -3.52 16.05
N GLU A 86 -34.52 -3.91 14.89
CA GLU A 86 -33.75 -4.53 13.81
C GLU A 86 -32.89 -3.51 13.06
N ARG A 87 -33.38 -2.26 12.97
CA ARG A 87 -32.64 -1.13 12.39
C ARG A 87 -31.31 -0.88 13.10
N ARG A 88 -31.24 -1.04 14.42
CA ARG A 88 -29.98 -0.89 15.20
C ARG A 88 -28.94 -1.92 14.79
N VAL A 89 -29.35 -3.17 14.67
CA VAL A 89 -28.47 -4.27 14.29
C VAL A 89 -27.99 -4.12 12.85
N ALA A 90 -28.88 -3.69 11.94
CA ALA A 90 -28.52 -3.41 10.56
C ALA A 90 -27.47 -2.29 10.46
N LEU A 91 -27.65 -1.17 11.19
CA LEU A 91 -26.69 -0.05 11.20
C LEU A 91 -25.33 -0.45 11.81
N ALA A 92 -25.32 -1.29 12.84
CA ALA A 92 -24.08 -1.80 13.44
C ALA A 92 -23.35 -2.81 12.55
N ARG A 93 -24.07 -3.65 11.81
CA ARG A 93 -23.47 -4.52 10.80
C ARG A 93 -22.87 -3.71 9.65
N LEU A 94 -23.53 -2.63 9.25
CA LEU A 94 -23.04 -1.72 8.23
C LEU A 94 -21.73 -1.04 8.67
N SER A 95 -21.63 -0.55 9.91
CA SER A 95 -20.39 0.04 10.43
C SER A 95 -19.25 -0.99 10.52
N LEU A 96 -19.53 -2.23 10.93
CA LEU A 96 -18.53 -3.30 10.95
C LEU A 96 -18.06 -3.68 9.53
N ARG A 97 -18.99 -3.73 8.58
CA ARG A 97 -18.67 -4.00 7.16
C ARG A 97 -17.83 -2.86 6.56
N LEU A 98 -18.13 -1.61 6.90
CA LEU A 98 -17.30 -0.47 6.54
C LEU A 98 -15.90 -0.56 7.14
N ALA A 99 -15.77 -0.87 8.43
CA ALA A 99 -14.48 -1.09 9.09
C ALA A 99 -13.64 -2.14 8.37
N ARG A 100 -14.25 -3.30 8.04
CA ARG A 100 -13.60 -4.36 7.26
C ARG A 100 -13.21 -3.93 5.86
N SER A 101 -14.06 -3.18 5.16
CA SER A 101 -13.77 -2.69 3.80
C SER A 101 -12.62 -1.68 3.77
N LEU A 102 -12.43 -0.95 4.87
CA LEU A 102 -11.33 0.01 5.07
C LEU A 102 -10.09 -0.64 5.72
N GLY A 103 -10.18 -1.92 6.12
CA GLY A 103 -9.08 -2.65 6.76
C GLY A 103 -8.73 -2.14 8.16
N VAL A 104 -9.68 -1.53 8.87
CA VAL A 104 -9.46 -0.97 10.21
C VAL A 104 -10.21 -1.74 11.27
N GLU A 105 -9.58 -1.90 12.43
CA GLU A 105 -10.17 -2.58 13.59
C GLU A 105 -10.63 -1.56 14.64
N GLY A 106 -11.85 -1.76 15.13
CA GLY A 106 -12.42 -0.99 16.22
C GLY A 106 -12.92 0.42 15.85
N PRO A 107 -13.66 1.07 16.77
CA PRO A 107 -14.25 2.39 16.57
C PRO A 107 -13.19 3.48 16.36
N ALA A 108 -12.06 3.41 17.09
CA ALA A 108 -10.96 4.37 16.98
C ALA A 108 -10.25 4.30 15.61
N GLY A 109 -10.09 3.10 15.04
CA GLY A 109 -9.51 2.93 13.70
C GLY A 109 -10.42 3.49 12.60
N LEU A 110 -11.73 3.32 12.76
CA LEU A 110 -12.75 3.90 11.87
C LEU A 110 -12.75 5.43 11.93
N ASP A 111 -12.69 5.98 13.13
CA ASP A 111 -12.62 7.42 13.39
C ASP A 111 -11.32 8.03 12.83
N ALA A 112 -10.17 7.38 13.01
CA ALA A 112 -8.91 7.81 12.43
C ALA A 112 -8.93 7.77 10.89
N CYS A 113 -9.45 6.70 10.29
CA CYS A 113 -9.53 6.52 8.84
C CYS A 113 -10.45 7.56 8.18
N LEU A 114 -11.60 7.83 8.80
CA LEU A 114 -12.57 8.79 8.30
C LEU A 114 -12.30 10.24 8.77
N ARG A 115 -11.29 10.44 9.63
CA ARG A 115 -10.94 11.70 10.31
C ARG A 115 -12.15 12.32 11.02
N THR A 116 -12.75 11.56 11.93
CA THR A 116 -13.97 11.89 12.68
C THR A 116 -13.86 11.35 14.10
N ASP A 117 -14.66 11.85 15.04
CA ASP A 117 -14.80 11.26 16.38
C ASP A 117 -16.20 10.63 16.58
N PHE A 118 -16.88 10.29 15.48
CA PHE A 118 -18.28 9.88 15.45
C PHE A 118 -18.53 8.54 16.15
N PHE A 119 -17.61 7.58 16.03
CA PHE A 119 -17.75 6.24 16.60
C PHE A 119 -17.21 6.14 18.04
N GLY A 120 -16.27 7.00 18.43
CA GLY A 120 -15.69 7.04 19.78
C GLY A 120 -16.38 8.01 20.74
N ARG A 121 -16.78 9.20 20.28
CA ARG A 121 -17.42 10.24 21.12
C ARG A 121 -18.81 10.66 20.64
N GLY A 122 -19.15 10.36 19.39
CA GLY A 122 -20.42 10.75 18.78
C GLY A 122 -21.55 9.74 18.94
N PRO A 123 -22.69 9.99 18.28
CA PRO A 123 -23.86 9.11 18.34
C PRO A 123 -23.61 7.75 17.65
N GLY A 124 -22.49 7.58 16.91
CA GLY A 124 -22.07 6.29 16.36
C GLY A 124 -21.56 5.30 17.41
N ARG A 125 -21.20 5.77 18.61
CA ARG A 125 -20.75 4.91 19.73
C ARG A 125 -21.77 3.86 20.13
N MET A 126 -23.06 4.15 19.95
CA MET A 126 -24.12 3.18 20.25
C MET A 126 -24.16 1.99 19.28
N LEU A 127 -23.61 2.16 18.08
CA LEU A 127 -23.54 1.11 17.06
C LEU A 127 -22.34 0.18 17.28
N THR A 128 -21.35 0.59 18.09
CA THR A 128 -20.11 -0.16 18.33
C THR A 128 -20.01 -0.69 19.75
N GLU A 129 -20.33 0.11 20.76
CA GLU A 129 -20.13 -0.24 22.17
C GLU A 129 -21.44 -0.48 22.93
N ASN A 130 -22.52 0.24 22.61
CA ASN A 130 -23.77 0.20 23.40
C ASN A 130 -24.93 -0.54 22.72
N LEU A 131 -24.65 -1.52 21.86
CA LEU A 131 -25.70 -2.21 21.10
C LEU A 131 -26.70 -2.98 21.98
N TYR A 132 -26.22 -3.49 23.11
CA TYR A 132 -26.99 -4.27 24.09
C TYR A 132 -27.07 -3.59 25.46
N ALA A 133 -26.62 -2.34 25.58
CA ALA A 133 -26.65 -1.64 26.85
C ALA A 133 -28.12 -1.47 27.31
N PRO A 134 -28.48 -1.94 28.52
CA PRO A 134 -29.80 -1.69 29.08
C PRO A 134 -29.89 -0.19 29.39
N GLY A 135 -30.73 0.53 28.63
CA GLY A 135 -30.87 1.98 28.74
C GLY A 135 -32.00 2.52 27.85
N PRO A 136 -32.37 3.80 28.03
CA PRO A 136 -33.39 4.44 27.20
C PRO A 136 -33.03 4.32 25.73
N ALA A 137 -34.03 4.08 24.88
CA ALA A 137 -33.83 3.89 23.44
C ALA A 137 -33.03 5.09 22.88
N PRO A 138 -31.77 4.89 22.48
CA PRO A 138 -30.93 6.01 22.06
C PRO A 138 -31.43 6.57 20.74
N ASP A 139 -31.08 7.83 20.45
CA ASP A 139 -31.56 8.53 19.25
C ASP A 139 -30.96 7.91 17.97
N LEU A 140 -31.71 6.99 17.38
CA LEU A 140 -31.35 6.35 16.11
C LEU A 140 -31.26 7.34 14.96
N ALA A 141 -32.06 8.40 14.98
CA ALA A 141 -32.11 9.36 13.87
C ALA A 141 -30.81 10.16 13.80
N ALA A 142 -30.25 10.56 14.94
CA ALA A 142 -28.95 11.24 15.01
C ALA A 142 -27.80 10.38 14.48
N ALA A 143 -27.76 9.08 14.83
CA ALA A 143 -26.74 8.18 14.33
C ALA A 143 -26.91 7.88 12.84
N GLU A 144 -28.14 7.73 12.36
CA GLU A 144 -28.44 7.51 10.95
C GLU A 144 -28.03 8.73 10.10
N ALA A 145 -28.40 9.94 10.53
CA ALA A 145 -28.03 11.18 9.85
C ALA A 145 -26.50 11.38 9.83
N GLY A 146 -25.83 11.05 10.93
CA GLY A 146 -24.37 11.07 11.00
C GLY A 146 -23.73 10.06 10.05
N LEU A 147 -24.22 8.83 10.01
CA LEU A 147 -23.72 7.78 9.12
C LEU A 147 -23.97 8.14 7.65
N ALA A 148 -25.12 8.72 7.32
CA ALA A 148 -25.42 9.22 5.98
C ALA A 148 -24.45 10.35 5.55
N ARG A 149 -24.11 11.27 6.47
CA ARG A 149 -23.10 12.31 6.22
C ARG A 149 -21.71 11.71 6.02
N LEU A 150 -21.33 10.69 6.79
CA LEU A 150 -20.04 10.00 6.63
C LEU A 150 -19.95 9.26 5.30
N VAL A 151 -21.00 8.53 4.92
CA VAL A 151 -21.09 7.85 3.62
C VAL A 151 -21.13 8.85 2.45
N ALA A 152 -21.72 10.03 2.63
CA ALA A 152 -21.67 11.11 1.65
C ALA A 152 -20.28 11.79 1.57
N ARG A 153 -19.55 11.86 2.69
CA ARG A 153 -18.18 12.41 2.78
C ARG A 153 -17.11 11.43 2.31
N LEU A 154 -17.40 10.13 2.22
CA LEU A 154 -16.61 9.16 1.47
C LEU A 154 -16.63 9.57 -0.01
N ARG A 155 -15.81 10.57 -0.33
CA ARG A 155 -15.60 11.10 -1.66
C ARG A 155 -14.55 10.25 -2.37
N ALA A 156 -14.81 10.10 -3.67
CA ALA A 156 -14.00 9.39 -4.66
C ALA A 156 -12.51 9.69 -4.55
#